data_AF-A0A7L0DG74-F1
#
_entry.id   AF-A0A7L0DG74-F1
#
_cell.length_a   1.000
_cell.length_b   1.000
_cell.length_c   1.000
_cell.angle_alpha   90.00
_cell.angle_beta   90.00
_cell.angle_gamma   90.00
#
_symmetry.space_group_name_H-M   'P 1'
#
loop_
_entity.id
_entity.type
_entity.pdbx_description
1 polymer ?
#
loop_
_entity_poly.entity_id
_entity_poly.type
_entity_poly.pdbx_seq_one_letter_code
_entity_poly.pdbx_strand_id
1 'polypeptide(L)'
;PEPGRCAYFVARKKRFCKMTPAPGKRFCGEHGQQEEENDRKRIPCPLDPKHTVYEDQLQKHLKKCNSREKPKPVYFVEDINAGLKDVAEIPENQVPISSLSKEELQNLIIKLKKASNGLELHLKEQILSHQALQEALNDPKNGESAFKHLKQQASILGNMEKLHLLGPGRCFVEFGAGRGKLSHWLDVALQNVENVQFLLVERATTRFKVDGKHKGRDSIFERLQVDIQHLCLKKVPILEKKKLPVVGIGKHLCGAATDLALRCLVESYTTCCEGENEEPATKRCRTDKTEVASNNSADNESNKDNCKPVAGIVIALCCHHKCDWTHYVGREFFKSVGLGPLEFNYFQRMSSWATCGMRETTTKVFTSEECEDQTNDTEEHEETFSRTDSGSDTLQGILTVEERKEIGCLCKLLIDHGRIEYLRQRGYKAALQYYTESAVSLENVLLTAVPSPSLIPEPAT
;
A
#
# COMPACT_ATOMS: atom_id res chain seq x y z
N PRO A 1 -18.98 21.75 29.32
CA PRO A 1 -17.91 20.71 29.42
C PRO A 1 -18.37 19.63 30.40
N GLU A 2 -18.04 18.36 30.14
CA GLU A 2 -18.32 17.28 31.10
C GLU A 2 -17.56 17.51 32.42
N PRO A 3 -18.13 17.15 33.58
CA PRO A 3 -17.43 17.22 34.86
C PRO A 3 -16.09 16.46 34.81
N GLY A 4 -15.01 17.10 35.29
CA GLY A 4 -13.66 16.51 35.28
C GLY A 4 -12.96 16.49 33.92
N ARG A 5 -13.52 17.14 32.88
CA ARG A 5 -12.91 17.26 31.55
C ARG A 5 -12.54 18.70 31.22
N CYS A 6 -11.61 18.86 30.27
CA CYS A 6 -11.10 20.15 29.84
C CYS A 6 -12.21 21.05 29.27
N ALA A 7 -12.24 22.29 29.75
CA ALA A 7 -13.23 23.29 29.35
C ALA A 7 -13.00 23.90 27.95
N TYR A 8 -11.94 23.52 27.23
CA TYR A 8 -11.63 24.06 25.91
C TYR A 8 -12.57 23.52 24.83
N PHE A 9 -13.16 24.40 24.03
CA PHE A 9 -14.03 24.02 22.92
C PHE A 9 -13.24 23.86 21.63
N VAL A 10 -13.19 22.64 21.07
CA VAL A 10 -12.47 22.35 19.83
C VAL A 10 -13.38 22.66 18.65
N ALA A 11 -13.32 23.89 18.14
CA ALA A 11 -14.19 24.39 17.08
C ALA A 11 -14.27 23.46 15.85
N ARG A 12 -13.13 22.94 15.37
CA ARG A 12 -13.06 21.99 14.24
C ARG A 12 -13.87 20.71 14.47
N LYS A 13 -13.94 20.24 15.71
CA LYS A 13 -14.62 18.98 16.08
C LYS A 13 -16.00 19.22 16.71
N LYS A 14 -16.45 20.48 16.78
CA LYS A 14 -17.72 20.92 17.40
C LYS A 14 -18.00 20.26 18.77
N ARG A 15 -16.95 20.07 19.59
CA ARG A 15 -17.07 19.45 20.92
C ARG A 15 -16.02 19.96 21.90
N PHE A 16 -16.31 19.84 23.19
CA PHE A 16 -15.34 20.10 24.25
C PHE A 16 -14.21 19.05 24.26
N CYS A 17 -13.01 19.48 24.68
CA CYS A 17 -11.86 18.61 24.80
C CYS A 17 -12.10 17.53 25.87
N LYS A 18 -11.90 16.26 25.50
CA LYS A 18 -12.10 15.10 26.39
C LYS A 18 -10.91 14.81 27.32
N MET A 19 -9.85 15.62 27.27
CA MET A 19 -8.67 15.42 28.12
C MET A 19 -8.98 15.82 29.56
N THR A 20 -8.43 15.08 30.53
CA THR A 20 -8.58 15.38 31.96
C THR A 20 -7.64 16.52 32.37
N PRO A 21 -8.15 17.61 32.98
CA PRO A 21 -7.33 18.63 33.63
C PRO A 21 -6.55 18.08 34.83
N ALA A 22 -5.48 18.76 35.23
CA ALA A 22 -4.86 18.48 36.52
C ALA A 22 -5.84 18.85 37.66
N PRO A 23 -5.70 18.24 38.86
CA PRO A 23 -6.54 18.58 40.01
C PRO A 23 -6.58 20.10 40.24
N GLY A 24 -7.78 20.69 40.29
CA GLY A 24 -8.00 22.12 40.49
C GLY A 24 -7.88 23.02 39.25
N LYS A 25 -7.60 22.47 38.06
CA LYS A 25 -7.48 23.24 36.80
C LYS A 25 -8.70 23.03 35.89
N ARG A 26 -9.08 24.04 35.08
CA ARG A 26 -10.22 23.95 34.14
C ARG A 26 -9.80 23.44 32.77
N PHE A 27 -8.53 23.61 32.39
CA PHE A 27 -8.01 23.14 31.10
C PHE A 27 -6.97 22.00 31.24
N CYS A 28 -6.87 21.14 30.22
CA CYS A 28 -5.82 20.12 30.16
C CYS A 28 -4.47 20.74 29.84
N GLY A 29 -3.38 19.98 30.00
CA GLY A 29 -2.01 20.47 29.78
C GLY A 29 -1.75 21.09 28.40
N GLU A 30 -2.53 20.74 27.37
CA GLU A 30 -2.41 21.33 26.03
C GLU A 30 -3.19 22.65 25.86
N HIS A 31 -4.32 22.82 26.57
CA HIS A 31 -5.16 24.02 26.48
C HIS A 31 -5.01 24.95 27.70
N GLY A 32 -4.15 24.62 28.65
CA GLY A 32 -3.87 25.39 29.86
C GLY A 32 -3.19 26.74 29.65
N GLN A 33 -2.87 27.11 28.41
CA GLN A 33 -2.38 28.46 28.07
C GLN A 33 -3.37 29.58 28.41
N GLN A 34 -4.66 29.25 28.56
CA GLN A 34 -5.72 30.21 28.86
C GLN A 34 -5.91 30.48 30.36
N GLU A 35 -5.23 29.73 31.22
CA GLU A 35 -5.17 29.99 32.66
C GLU A 35 -3.86 30.71 32.97
N GLU A 36 -3.94 32.01 33.27
CA GLU A 36 -2.84 32.81 33.82
C GLU A 36 -2.52 32.33 35.24
N GLU A 37 -1.88 31.17 35.39
CA GLU A 37 -1.39 30.74 36.70
C GLU A 37 -0.30 29.67 36.62
N ASN A 38 0.91 30.16 36.34
CA ASN A 38 2.23 29.76 36.88
C ASN A 38 3.30 30.44 36.02
N ASP A 39 4.38 30.97 36.61
CA ASP A 39 5.56 31.60 35.96
C ASP A 39 6.31 30.74 34.90
N ARG A 40 5.73 29.62 34.48
CA ARG A 40 6.31 28.67 33.52
C ARG A 40 5.86 29.01 32.11
N LYS A 41 6.72 29.73 31.40
CA LYS A 41 6.55 30.07 29.99
C LYS A 41 6.47 28.82 29.11
N ARG A 42 5.40 28.69 28.31
CA ARG A 42 5.31 27.73 27.21
C ARG A 42 5.75 28.37 25.91
N ILE A 43 6.57 27.66 25.13
CA ILE A 43 7.04 28.07 23.80
C ILE A 43 6.62 27.02 22.77
N PRO A 44 6.44 27.41 21.49
CA PRO A 44 6.32 26.45 20.39
C PRO A 44 7.54 25.52 20.37
N CYS A 45 7.32 24.23 20.11
CA CYS A 45 8.44 23.31 19.96
C CYS A 45 9.27 23.69 18.72
N PRO A 46 10.59 23.81 18.83
CA PRO A 46 11.45 24.15 17.69
C PRO A 46 11.53 23.03 16.64
N LEU A 47 11.16 21.79 16.99
CA LEU A 47 11.08 20.67 16.06
C LEU A 47 9.72 20.55 15.36
N ASP A 48 8.65 21.09 15.94
CA ASP A 48 7.31 21.13 15.34
C ASP A 48 6.46 22.23 16.01
N PRO A 49 6.24 23.38 15.35
CA PRO A 49 5.47 24.47 15.92
C PRO A 49 3.99 24.15 16.21
N LYS A 50 3.48 22.98 15.78
CA LYS A 50 2.07 22.58 16.01
C LYS A 50 1.78 22.19 17.46
N HIS A 51 2.81 21.96 18.28
CA HIS A 51 2.64 21.75 19.72
C HIS A 51 3.55 22.65 20.53
N THR A 52 3.23 22.82 21.80
CA THR A 52 3.98 23.68 22.71
C THR A 52 4.59 22.89 23.87
N VAL A 53 5.67 23.42 24.44
CA VAL A 53 6.41 22.83 25.55
C VAL A 53 6.76 23.91 26.55
N TYR A 54 6.86 23.57 27.84
CA TYR A 54 7.42 24.50 28.81
C TYR A 54 8.90 24.76 28.51
N GLU A 55 9.30 26.03 28.53
CA GLU A 55 10.66 26.50 28.21
C GLU A 55 11.71 25.81 29.10
N ASP A 56 11.41 25.67 30.40
CA ASP A 56 12.25 24.97 31.39
C ASP A 56 12.38 23.45 31.13
N GLN A 57 11.48 22.86 30.35
CA GLN A 57 11.49 21.44 29.99
C GLN A 57 11.89 21.18 28.54
N LEU A 58 12.25 22.22 27.77
CA LEU A 58 12.58 22.10 26.35
C LEU A 58 13.64 21.01 26.12
N GLN A 59 14.74 21.01 26.86
CA GLN A 59 15.82 20.04 26.68
C GLN A 59 15.38 18.59 26.92
N LYS A 60 14.53 18.36 27.94
CA LYS A 60 13.94 17.03 28.20
C LYS A 60 12.95 16.65 27.10
N HIS A 61 12.21 17.62 26.56
CA HIS A 61 11.28 17.42 25.47
C HIS A 61 11.97 17.07 24.16
N LEU A 62 13.03 17.79 23.75
CA LEU A 62 13.77 17.51 22.51
C LEU A 62 14.27 16.06 22.44
N LYS A 63 14.63 15.46 23.58
CA LYS A 63 15.04 14.05 23.68
C LYS A 63 13.90 13.03 23.49
N LYS A 64 12.64 13.44 23.63
CA LYS A 64 11.45 12.56 23.50
C LYS A 64 10.43 13.08 22.49
N CYS A 65 10.73 14.15 21.79
CA CYS A 65 9.83 14.76 20.83
C CYS A 65 9.59 13.77 19.68
N ASN A 66 8.32 13.58 19.33
CA ASN A 66 7.97 12.71 18.21
C ASN A 66 8.49 13.26 16.88
N SER A 67 8.68 14.57 16.79
CA SER A 67 9.18 15.30 15.61
C SER A 67 10.71 15.36 15.53
N ARG A 68 11.42 14.74 16.48
CA ARG A 68 12.88 14.60 16.40
C ARG A 68 13.24 13.65 15.25
N GLU A 69 14.28 14.01 14.49
CA GLU A 69 14.87 13.11 13.50
C GLU A 69 15.39 11.83 14.18
N LYS A 70 14.88 10.69 13.73
CA LYS A 70 15.31 9.38 14.20
C LYS A 70 16.46 8.89 13.32
N PRO A 71 17.42 8.13 13.85
CA PRO A 71 18.45 7.52 13.02
C PRO A 71 17.77 6.66 11.95
N LYS A 72 18.18 6.88 10.70
CA LYS A 72 17.69 6.12 9.56
C LYS A 72 18.16 4.67 9.69
N PRO A 73 17.28 3.66 9.52
CA PRO A 73 17.66 2.26 9.63
C PRO A 73 18.58 1.83 8.46
N VAL A 74 19.28 0.71 8.61
CA VAL A 74 20.23 0.20 7.60
C VAL A 74 19.61 -0.06 6.22
N TYR A 75 18.31 -0.36 6.20
CA TYR A 75 17.53 -0.60 4.99
C TYR A 75 16.95 0.69 4.37
N PHE A 76 17.30 1.87 4.89
CA PHE A 76 16.96 3.15 4.29
C PHE A 76 17.96 3.51 3.20
N VAL A 77 17.48 3.65 1.96
CA VAL A 77 18.23 4.25 0.85
C VAL A 77 17.32 5.29 0.21
N GLU A 78 17.72 6.56 0.29
CA GLU A 78 16.92 7.68 -0.18
C GLU A 78 16.52 7.50 -1.66
N ASP A 79 15.25 7.78 -1.95
CA ASP A 79 14.62 7.68 -3.28
C ASP A 79 14.84 6.40 -4.11
N ILE A 80 15.31 5.30 -3.51
CA ILE A 80 15.64 4.08 -4.28
C ILE A 80 14.45 3.55 -5.10
N ASN A 81 13.22 3.74 -4.60
CA ASN A 81 12.01 3.33 -5.29
C ASN A 81 11.22 4.50 -5.88
N ALA A 82 11.74 5.73 -5.87
CA ALA A 82 11.01 6.90 -6.38
C ALA A 82 10.81 6.88 -7.90
N GLY A 83 11.67 6.16 -8.63
CA GLY A 83 11.70 6.14 -10.10
C GLY A 83 12.63 7.20 -10.69
N LEU A 84 12.74 7.24 -12.02
CA LEU A 84 13.55 8.23 -12.74
C LEU A 84 13.14 9.67 -12.40
N LYS A 85 14.12 10.51 -12.08
CA LYS A 85 13.96 11.95 -11.77
C LYS A 85 13.76 12.82 -13.02
N ASP A 86 14.21 12.36 -14.20
CA ASP A 86 14.14 13.08 -15.47
C ASP A 86 12.78 12.91 -16.17
N VAL A 87 11.71 13.38 -15.54
CA VAL A 87 10.37 13.34 -16.13
C VAL A 87 9.93 14.76 -16.40
N ALA A 88 9.49 15.03 -17.63
CA ALA A 88 8.87 16.30 -18.01
C ALA A 88 7.89 16.73 -16.92
N GLU A 89 8.18 17.87 -16.29
CA GLU A 89 7.38 18.42 -15.20
C GLU A 89 5.94 18.57 -15.67
N ILE A 90 5.02 18.09 -14.83
CA ILE A 90 3.60 18.36 -15.03
C ILE A 90 3.45 19.88 -14.88
N PRO A 91 2.88 20.61 -15.86
CA PRO A 91 2.69 22.05 -15.72
C PRO A 91 1.94 22.38 -14.43
N GLU A 92 2.49 23.26 -13.58
CA GLU A 92 1.93 23.61 -12.26
C GLU A 92 0.49 24.17 -12.34
N ASN A 93 0.09 24.66 -13.52
CA ASN A 93 -1.19 25.32 -13.78
C ASN A 93 -2.22 24.41 -14.49
N GLN A 94 -2.46 23.20 -13.99
CA GLN A 94 -3.54 22.37 -14.53
C GLN A 94 -4.92 22.80 -14.02
N VAL A 95 -5.81 23.09 -14.96
CA VAL A 95 -7.19 23.47 -14.67
C VAL A 95 -7.98 22.26 -14.15
N PRO A 96 -8.86 22.41 -13.15
CA PRO A 96 -9.76 21.35 -12.71
C PRO A 96 -10.61 20.72 -13.83
N ILE A 97 -11.08 19.48 -13.63
CA ILE A 97 -11.98 18.82 -14.61
C ILE A 97 -13.28 19.64 -14.79
N SER A 98 -13.76 20.29 -13.74
CA SER A 98 -14.96 21.13 -13.77
C SER A 98 -14.84 22.36 -14.66
N SER A 99 -13.63 22.80 -14.97
CA SER A 99 -13.35 23.96 -15.82
C SER A 99 -13.02 23.60 -17.27
N LEU A 100 -13.00 22.32 -17.63
CA LEU A 100 -12.81 21.90 -19.01
C LEU A 100 -14.04 22.22 -19.85
N SER A 101 -13.82 22.68 -21.07
CA SER A 101 -14.89 22.76 -22.07
C SER A 101 -15.41 21.37 -22.44
N LYS A 102 -16.63 21.32 -23.00
CA LYS A 102 -17.22 20.07 -23.48
C LYS A 102 -16.33 19.36 -24.51
N GLU A 103 -15.70 20.12 -25.40
CA GLU A 103 -14.81 19.59 -26.45
C GLU A 103 -13.53 19.00 -25.87
N GLU A 104 -12.90 19.68 -24.91
CA GLU A 104 -11.70 19.15 -24.23
C GLU A 104 -12.00 17.86 -23.47
N LEU A 105 -13.13 17.81 -22.75
CA LEU A 105 -13.54 16.61 -22.04
C LEU A 105 -13.83 15.45 -23.02
N GLN A 106 -14.53 15.72 -24.12
CA GLN A 106 -14.78 14.72 -25.16
C GLN A 106 -13.48 14.22 -25.78
N ASN A 107 -12.52 15.11 -26.06
CA ASN A 107 -11.21 14.73 -26.57
C ASN A 107 -10.43 13.83 -25.60
N LEU A 108 -10.48 14.09 -24.29
CA LEU A 108 -9.90 13.22 -23.26
C LEU A 108 -10.58 11.84 -23.26
N ILE A 109 -11.90 11.78 -23.36
CA ILE A 109 -12.66 10.51 -23.41
C ILE A 109 -12.33 9.73 -24.69
N ILE A 110 -12.17 10.39 -25.83
CA ILE A 110 -11.75 9.76 -27.10
C ILE A 110 -10.35 9.16 -26.96
N LYS A 111 -9.39 9.92 -26.39
CA LYS A 111 -8.04 9.42 -26.10
C LYS A 111 -8.08 8.20 -25.17
N LEU A 112 -8.88 8.26 -24.10
CA LEU A 112 -9.07 7.15 -23.17
C LEU A 112 -9.60 5.91 -23.88
N LYS A 113 -10.71 6.03 -24.62
CA LYS A 113 -11.32 4.91 -25.36
C LYS A 113 -10.36 4.31 -26.39
N LYS A 114 -9.60 5.15 -27.09
CA LYS A 114 -8.57 4.71 -28.05
C LYS A 114 -7.45 3.94 -27.36
N ALA A 115 -6.92 4.47 -26.25
CA ALA A 115 -5.86 3.84 -25.48
C ALA A 115 -6.30 2.54 -24.79
N SER A 116 -7.58 2.45 -24.42
CA SER A 116 -8.18 1.25 -23.85
C SER A 116 -8.67 0.24 -24.90
N ASN A 117 -8.52 0.54 -26.20
CA ASN A 117 -8.95 -0.37 -27.25
C ASN A 117 -8.08 -1.64 -27.24
N GLY A 118 -8.72 -2.81 -27.23
CA GLY A 118 -8.05 -4.11 -27.10
C GLY A 118 -7.71 -4.52 -25.67
N LEU A 119 -8.00 -3.68 -24.67
CA LEU A 119 -7.94 -4.09 -23.27
C LEU A 119 -9.17 -4.93 -22.92
N GLU A 120 -8.98 -5.96 -22.11
CA GLU A 120 -10.07 -6.78 -21.60
C GLU A 120 -10.88 -5.96 -20.58
N LEU A 121 -12.03 -5.44 -21.03
CA LEU A 121 -12.90 -4.57 -20.22
C LEU A 121 -13.54 -5.31 -19.04
N HIS A 122 -13.79 -6.61 -19.21
CA HIS A 122 -14.41 -7.45 -18.20
C HIS A 122 -13.37 -8.35 -17.57
N LEU A 123 -12.88 -7.96 -16.40
CA LEU A 123 -11.94 -8.78 -15.66
C LEU A 123 -12.63 -10.08 -15.22
N LYS A 124 -11.88 -11.17 -15.25
CA LYS A 124 -12.35 -12.46 -14.75
C LYS A 124 -12.72 -12.36 -13.26
N GLU A 125 -13.89 -12.87 -12.92
CA GLU A 125 -14.28 -13.08 -11.53
C GLU A 125 -13.49 -14.24 -10.92
N GLN A 126 -12.81 -13.98 -9.81
CA GLN A 126 -12.03 -14.95 -9.04
C GLN A 126 -12.20 -14.71 -7.54
N ILE A 127 -13.44 -14.81 -7.11
CA ILE A 127 -13.85 -14.65 -5.72
C ILE A 127 -13.64 -16.00 -5.03
N LEU A 128 -12.55 -16.11 -4.26
CA LEU A 128 -12.20 -17.31 -3.51
C LEU A 128 -12.39 -17.04 -2.01
N SER A 129 -12.28 -18.07 -1.18
CA SER A 129 -12.29 -17.91 0.28
C SER A 129 -11.41 -18.97 0.91
N HIS A 130 -10.41 -18.55 1.67
CA HIS A 130 -9.49 -19.46 2.35
C HIS A 130 -10.08 -20.00 3.66
N GLN A 131 -9.83 -21.29 3.95
CA GLN A 131 -10.38 -21.98 5.12
C GLN A 131 -10.01 -21.31 6.45
N ALA A 132 -8.81 -20.74 6.54
CA ALA A 132 -8.30 -20.07 7.75
C ALA A 132 -9.21 -18.95 8.30
N LEU A 133 -10.09 -18.36 7.49
CA LEU A 133 -11.00 -17.30 7.91
C LEU A 133 -12.45 -17.77 8.11
N GLN A 134 -12.76 -19.05 7.88
CA GLN A 134 -14.14 -19.56 7.93
C GLN A 134 -14.79 -19.34 9.30
N GLU A 135 -14.09 -19.64 10.39
CA GLU A 135 -14.62 -19.42 11.74
C GLU A 135 -14.89 -17.93 12.01
N ALA A 136 -13.95 -17.07 11.63
CA ALA A 136 -14.11 -15.63 11.83
C ALA A 136 -15.21 -15.04 10.94
N LEU A 137 -15.37 -15.52 9.71
CA LEU A 137 -16.46 -15.10 8.82
C LEU A 137 -17.84 -15.46 9.38
N ASN A 138 -17.94 -16.56 10.13
CA ASN A 138 -19.19 -17.04 10.71
C ASN A 138 -19.44 -16.56 12.14
N ASP A 139 -18.54 -15.74 12.72
CA ASP A 139 -18.73 -15.19 14.06
C ASP A 139 -19.82 -14.09 14.04
N PRO A 140 -20.97 -14.31 14.70
CA PRO A 140 -22.09 -13.37 14.70
C PRO A 140 -21.78 -12.05 15.43
N LYS A 141 -20.66 -11.97 16.16
CA LYS A 141 -20.22 -10.74 16.83
C LYS A 141 -19.58 -9.74 15.88
N ASN A 142 -19.27 -10.15 14.65
CA ASN A 142 -18.67 -9.24 13.67
C ASN A 142 -19.71 -8.29 13.09
N GLY A 143 -19.49 -6.99 13.28
CA GLY A 143 -20.22 -5.96 12.52
C GLY A 143 -19.90 -6.00 11.02
N GLU A 144 -20.73 -5.31 10.22
CA GLU A 144 -20.62 -5.29 8.75
C GLU A 144 -19.23 -4.86 8.23
N SER A 145 -18.63 -3.86 8.89
CA SER A 145 -17.28 -3.37 8.56
C SER A 145 -16.20 -4.45 8.76
N ALA A 146 -16.27 -5.18 9.87
CA ALA A 146 -15.37 -6.30 10.14
C ALA A 146 -15.56 -7.42 9.11
N PHE A 147 -16.81 -7.76 8.82
CA PHE A 147 -17.18 -8.79 7.85
C PHE A 147 -16.68 -8.47 6.43
N LYS A 148 -16.85 -7.22 5.97
CA LYS A 148 -16.28 -6.73 4.70
C LYS A 148 -14.77 -6.95 4.65
N HIS A 149 -14.06 -6.59 5.72
CA HIS A 149 -12.61 -6.76 5.76
C HIS A 149 -12.17 -8.23 5.80
N LEU A 150 -12.92 -9.10 6.48
CA LEU A 150 -12.67 -10.53 6.53
C LEU A 150 -12.89 -11.17 5.16
N LYS A 151 -14.00 -10.89 4.47
CA LYS A 151 -14.26 -11.38 3.10
C LYS A 151 -13.13 -11.01 2.13
N GLN A 152 -12.66 -9.76 2.19
CA GLN A 152 -11.52 -9.32 1.38
C GLN A 152 -10.25 -10.11 1.69
N GLN A 153 -9.93 -10.32 2.96
CA GLN A 153 -8.73 -11.08 3.37
C GLN A 153 -8.84 -12.55 2.99
N ALA A 154 -9.99 -13.18 3.21
CA ALA A 154 -10.25 -14.57 2.86
C ALA A 154 -10.04 -14.82 1.36
N SER A 155 -10.52 -13.91 0.51
CA SER A 155 -10.33 -14.02 -0.93
C SER A 155 -8.91 -13.75 -1.40
N ILE A 156 -8.21 -12.77 -0.81
CA ILE A 156 -6.78 -12.56 -1.09
C ILE A 156 -5.99 -13.85 -0.78
N LEU A 157 -6.22 -14.46 0.39
CA LEU A 157 -5.56 -15.71 0.77
C LEU A 157 -5.93 -16.88 -0.16
N GLY A 158 -7.21 -17.00 -0.55
CA GLY A 158 -7.63 -18.06 -1.48
C GLY A 158 -6.98 -17.90 -2.87
N ASN A 159 -6.77 -16.66 -3.32
CA ASN A 159 -6.02 -16.38 -4.54
C ASN A 159 -4.52 -16.72 -4.40
N MET A 160 -3.91 -16.46 -3.23
CA MET A 160 -2.53 -16.86 -2.95
C MET A 160 -2.35 -18.37 -2.92
N GLU A 161 -3.30 -19.11 -2.35
CA GLU A 161 -3.33 -20.58 -2.34
C GLU A 161 -3.41 -21.14 -3.76
N LYS A 162 -4.33 -20.63 -4.59
CA LYS A 162 -4.46 -21.01 -6.00
C LYS A 162 -3.18 -20.77 -6.81
N LEU A 163 -2.41 -19.74 -6.46
CA LEU A 163 -1.13 -19.42 -7.10
C LEU A 163 0.05 -20.20 -6.50
N HIS A 164 -0.19 -21.13 -5.58
CA HIS A 164 0.82 -21.91 -4.87
C HIS A 164 1.87 -21.04 -4.15
N LEU A 165 1.45 -19.88 -3.64
CA LEU A 165 2.31 -18.96 -2.89
C LEU A 165 2.35 -19.28 -1.39
N LEU A 166 1.37 -20.03 -0.89
CA LEU A 166 1.28 -20.49 0.50
C LEU A 166 2.09 -21.78 0.67
N GLY A 167 3.40 -21.64 0.86
CA GLY A 167 4.30 -22.78 1.02
C GLY A 167 5.49 -22.49 1.94
N PRO A 168 6.29 -23.52 2.27
CA PRO A 168 7.42 -23.38 3.19
C PRO A 168 8.55 -22.54 2.59
N GLY A 169 9.40 -22.00 3.46
CA GLY A 169 10.60 -21.28 3.04
C GLY A 169 10.31 -19.98 2.28
N ARG A 170 9.29 -19.22 2.69
CA ARG A 170 8.90 -17.95 2.06
C ARG A 170 9.00 -16.78 3.04
N CYS A 171 9.31 -15.61 2.51
CA CYS A 171 9.18 -14.35 3.24
C CYS A 171 8.04 -13.51 2.65
N PHE A 172 6.99 -13.27 3.44
CA PHE A 172 5.86 -12.44 3.06
C PHE A 172 6.14 -10.98 3.45
N VAL A 173 6.09 -10.08 2.48
CA VAL A 173 6.28 -8.64 2.70
C VAL A 173 4.96 -7.93 2.52
N GLU A 174 4.31 -7.54 3.62
CA GLU A 174 3.07 -6.76 3.62
C GLU A 174 3.39 -5.27 3.49
N PHE A 175 3.16 -4.72 2.31
CA PHE A 175 3.28 -3.28 2.05
C PHE A 175 2.02 -2.54 2.51
N GLY A 176 2.20 -1.45 3.25
CA GLY A 176 1.07 -0.71 3.83
C GLY A 176 0.36 -1.51 4.90
N ALA A 177 1.13 -2.19 5.76
CA ALA A 177 0.60 -3.21 6.65
C ALA A 177 -0.42 -2.70 7.67
N GLY A 178 -0.46 -1.39 7.97
CA GLY A 178 -1.42 -0.83 8.91
C GLY A 178 -1.34 -1.54 10.27
N ARG A 179 -2.44 -2.21 10.65
CA ARG A 179 -2.54 -3.01 11.89
C ARG A 179 -1.92 -4.42 11.79
N GLY A 180 -1.55 -4.89 10.59
CA GLY A 180 -0.94 -6.21 10.32
C GLY A 180 -1.94 -7.37 10.17
N LYS A 181 -3.20 -7.07 9.81
CA LYS A 181 -4.26 -8.10 9.77
C LYS A 181 -4.07 -9.10 8.62
N LEU A 182 -3.51 -8.71 7.48
CA LEU A 182 -3.32 -9.66 6.37
C LEU A 182 -2.23 -10.69 6.71
N SER A 183 -1.08 -10.23 7.23
CA SER A 183 -0.02 -11.13 7.72
C SER A 183 -0.51 -12.03 8.86
N HIS A 184 -1.38 -11.52 9.75
CA HIS A 184 -1.97 -12.35 10.81
C HIS A 184 -2.75 -13.55 10.26
N TRP A 185 -3.62 -13.32 9.28
CA TRP A 185 -4.38 -14.42 8.67
C TRP A 185 -3.51 -15.37 7.85
N LEU A 186 -2.44 -14.86 7.23
CA LEU A 186 -1.46 -15.72 6.56
C LEU A 186 -0.74 -16.63 7.54
N ASP A 187 -0.35 -16.12 8.72
CA ASP A 187 0.26 -16.94 9.76
C ASP A 187 -0.70 -18.01 10.29
N VAL A 188 -1.99 -17.70 10.43
CA VAL A 188 -3.02 -18.71 10.75
C VAL A 188 -3.13 -19.76 9.64
N ALA A 189 -3.13 -19.34 8.37
CA ALA A 189 -3.16 -20.25 7.22
C ALA A 189 -1.90 -21.13 7.13
N LEU A 190 -0.76 -20.64 7.58
CA LEU A 190 0.56 -21.28 7.48
C LEU A 190 1.02 -21.92 8.79
N GLN A 191 0.11 -22.17 9.75
CA GLN A 191 0.47 -22.66 11.09
C GLN A 191 1.28 -23.97 11.12
N ASN A 192 1.17 -24.80 10.06
CA ASN A 192 1.88 -26.08 9.94
C ASN A 192 3.02 -26.02 8.91
N VAL A 193 3.43 -24.82 8.50
CA VAL A 193 4.39 -24.61 7.44
C VAL A 193 5.68 -24.06 8.03
N GLU A 194 6.79 -24.75 7.76
CA GLU A 194 8.08 -24.39 8.33
C GLU A 194 8.76 -23.23 7.59
N ASN A 195 9.63 -22.51 8.31
CA ASN A 195 10.53 -21.49 7.78
C ASN A 195 9.79 -20.34 7.04
N VAL A 196 8.74 -19.82 7.67
CA VAL A 196 7.97 -18.67 7.19
C VAL A 196 8.38 -17.40 7.92
N GLN A 197 8.46 -16.30 7.18
CA GLN A 197 8.79 -14.98 7.71
C GLN A 197 7.79 -13.93 7.24
N PHE A 198 7.55 -12.94 8.10
CA PHE A 198 6.63 -11.84 7.85
C PHE A 198 7.33 -10.51 8.08
N LEU A 199 7.41 -9.69 7.02
CA LEU A 199 7.88 -8.32 7.03
C LEU A 199 6.72 -7.36 6.83
N LEU A 200 6.45 -6.53 7.83
CA LEU A 200 5.35 -5.57 7.80
C LEU A 200 5.92 -4.17 7.55
N VAL A 201 5.72 -3.63 6.34
CA VAL A 201 6.21 -2.32 5.94
C VAL A 201 5.12 -1.28 6.13
N GLU A 202 5.40 -0.27 6.96
CA GLU A 202 4.44 0.80 7.25
C GLU A 202 5.18 2.12 7.53
N ARG A 203 4.68 3.21 6.98
CA ARG A 203 5.27 4.54 7.22
C ARG A 203 4.85 5.12 8.57
N ALA A 204 3.60 4.89 8.97
CA ALA A 204 3.03 5.47 10.18
C ALA A 204 3.18 4.58 11.43
N THR A 205 3.17 5.19 12.61
CA THR A 205 2.97 4.42 13.84
C THR A 205 1.50 4.06 13.98
N THR A 206 1.18 2.76 13.91
CA THR A 206 -0.19 2.28 14.08
C THR A 206 -0.48 1.83 15.52
N ARG A 207 -1.70 2.08 16.00
CA ARG A 207 -2.22 1.54 17.27
C ARG A 207 -2.91 0.20 17.02
N PHE A 208 -3.08 -0.60 18.08
CA PHE A 208 -3.76 -1.91 18.01
C PHE A 208 -3.17 -2.87 16.97
N LYS A 209 -1.83 -2.91 16.91
CA LYS A 209 -1.11 -3.84 16.05
C LYS A 209 -1.37 -5.27 16.52
N VAL A 210 -1.65 -6.17 15.59
CA VAL A 210 -1.84 -7.59 15.93
C VAL A 210 -0.52 -8.35 16.07
N ASP A 211 0.62 -7.67 15.84
CA ASP A 211 1.98 -8.21 15.93
C ASP A 211 2.21 -9.05 17.21
N GLY A 212 1.68 -8.59 18.35
CA GLY A 212 1.85 -9.26 19.64
C GLY A 212 1.10 -10.58 19.82
N LYS A 213 0.14 -10.90 18.93
CA LYS A 213 -0.62 -12.16 18.96
C LYS A 213 0.19 -13.36 18.45
N HIS A 214 1.34 -13.13 17.83
CA HIS A 214 2.17 -14.16 17.20
C HIS A 214 3.33 -14.62 18.09
N LYS A 215 3.37 -14.20 19.37
CA LYS A 215 4.37 -14.63 20.34
C LYS A 215 4.10 -16.08 20.73
N GLY A 216 4.80 -17.03 20.12
CA GLY A 216 4.71 -18.47 20.45
C GLY A 216 4.69 -19.43 19.26
N ARG A 217 4.83 -18.93 18.04
CA ARG A 217 4.89 -19.75 16.80
C ARG A 217 6.29 -19.64 16.17
N ASP A 218 6.66 -20.62 15.32
CA ASP A 218 7.95 -20.63 14.60
C ASP A 218 8.09 -19.51 13.56
N SER A 219 6.99 -18.82 13.25
CA SER A 219 6.95 -17.68 12.34
C SER A 219 7.67 -16.45 12.91
N ILE A 220 8.55 -15.85 12.10
CA ILE A 220 9.25 -14.62 12.48
C ILE A 220 8.51 -13.39 11.97
N PHE A 221 8.13 -12.48 12.87
CA PHE A 221 7.49 -11.21 12.54
C PHE A 221 8.42 -10.03 12.81
N GLU A 222 8.68 -9.22 11.79
CA GLU A 222 9.43 -7.96 11.91
C GLU A 222 8.65 -6.83 11.21
N ARG A 223 8.55 -5.68 11.87
CA ARG A 223 7.86 -4.50 11.34
C ARG A 223 8.84 -3.39 11.03
N LEU A 224 8.90 -2.99 9.77
CA LEU A 224 9.77 -1.93 9.27
C LEU A 224 8.99 -0.61 9.22
N GLN A 225 9.36 0.34 10.09
CA GLN A 225 8.82 1.69 10.02
C GLN A 225 9.60 2.55 9.01
N VAL A 226 9.15 2.59 7.76
CA VAL A 226 9.84 3.29 6.66
C VAL A 226 8.87 3.59 5.51
N ASP A 227 9.10 4.67 4.77
CA ASP A 227 8.40 4.92 3.51
C ASP A 227 8.92 3.96 2.43
N ILE A 228 8.00 3.34 1.66
CA ILE A 228 8.35 2.41 0.58
C ILE A 228 9.26 3.10 -0.43
N GLN A 229 9.13 4.42 -0.64
CA GLN A 229 10.01 5.20 -1.50
C GLN A 229 11.51 5.03 -1.17
N HIS A 230 11.84 4.76 0.10
CA HIS A 230 13.21 4.68 0.60
C HIS A 230 13.62 3.29 1.08
N LEU A 231 12.77 2.28 0.90
CA LEU A 231 13.02 0.93 1.42
C LEU A 231 13.89 0.11 0.45
N CYS A 232 15.05 -0.34 0.92
CA CYS A 232 15.89 -1.31 0.23
C CYS A 232 15.74 -2.70 0.89
N LEU A 233 14.95 -3.59 0.28
CA LEU A 233 14.71 -4.94 0.81
C LEU A 233 15.99 -5.77 0.98
N LYS A 234 16.97 -5.60 0.08
CA LYS A 234 18.26 -6.32 0.18
C LYS A 234 19.01 -6.02 1.48
N LYS A 235 18.90 -4.79 1.99
CA LYS A 235 19.56 -4.35 3.23
C LYS A 235 18.76 -4.69 4.50
N VAL A 236 17.62 -5.38 4.36
CA VAL A 236 16.85 -5.84 5.53
C VAL A 236 17.55 -7.07 6.10
N PRO A 237 18.00 -7.05 7.37
CA PRO A 237 18.86 -8.10 7.92
C PRO A 237 18.29 -9.52 7.84
N ILE A 238 16.98 -9.69 7.98
CA ILE A 238 16.35 -11.02 7.91
C ILE A 238 16.38 -11.60 6.48
N LEU A 239 16.18 -10.75 5.47
CA LEU A 239 16.22 -11.15 4.05
C LEU A 239 17.66 -11.47 3.61
N GLU A 240 18.63 -10.66 4.05
CA GLU A 240 20.04 -10.86 3.75
C GLU A 240 20.56 -12.19 4.32
N LYS A 241 20.16 -12.53 5.55
CA LYS A 241 20.61 -13.75 6.23
C LYS A 241 19.96 -15.03 5.70
N LYS A 242 18.65 -14.99 5.42
CA LYS A 242 17.88 -16.20 5.11
C LYS A 242 17.69 -16.45 3.62
N LYS A 243 17.79 -15.40 2.78
CA LYS A 243 17.64 -15.45 1.32
C LYS A 243 16.40 -16.24 0.83
N LEU A 244 15.31 -16.19 1.59
CA LEU A 244 14.05 -16.84 1.21
C LEU A 244 13.39 -16.07 0.06
N PRO A 245 12.75 -16.76 -0.89
CA PRO A 245 11.96 -16.10 -1.91
C PRO A 245 10.85 -15.25 -1.30
N VAL A 246 10.72 -14.03 -1.82
CA VAL A 246 9.80 -13.00 -1.32
C VAL A 246 8.44 -13.13 -1.99
N VAL A 247 7.37 -12.99 -1.21
CA VAL A 247 6.01 -12.79 -1.70
C VAL A 247 5.52 -11.41 -1.26
N GLY A 248 5.38 -10.49 -2.20
CA GLY A 248 4.89 -9.14 -1.92
C GLY A 248 3.37 -9.12 -1.85
N ILE A 249 2.81 -8.65 -0.73
CA ILE A 249 1.37 -8.59 -0.51
C ILE A 249 0.91 -7.18 -0.09
N GLY A 250 -0.35 -6.86 -0.38
CA GLY A 250 -0.95 -5.60 0.07
C GLY A 250 -2.47 -5.61 -0.01
N LYS A 251 -3.13 -5.10 1.03
CA LYS A 251 -4.58 -4.89 1.05
C LYS A 251 -4.87 -3.39 1.02
N HIS A 252 -5.32 -2.89 -0.12
CA HIS A 252 -5.60 -1.48 -0.37
C HIS A 252 -4.37 -0.59 -0.26
N LEU A 253 -3.32 -0.98 -0.99
CA LEU A 253 -2.10 -0.19 -1.04
C LEU A 253 -2.33 1.08 -1.89
N CYS A 254 -2.57 2.19 -1.22
CA CYS A 254 -3.11 3.39 -1.86
C CYS A 254 -2.17 4.03 -2.91
N GLY A 255 -2.70 4.30 -4.10
CA GLY A 255 -2.11 5.25 -5.06
C GLY A 255 -0.66 4.91 -5.42
N ALA A 256 0.23 5.91 -5.31
CA ALA A 256 1.65 5.78 -5.60
C ALA A 256 2.35 4.67 -4.79
N ALA A 257 1.84 4.30 -3.61
CA ALA A 257 2.45 3.24 -2.80
C ALA A 257 2.48 1.89 -3.51
N THR A 258 1.48 1.59 -4.35
CA THR A 258 1.48 0.39 -5.18
C THR A 258 2.64 0.42 -6.16
N ASP A 259 2.83 1.52 -6.87
CA ASP A 259 3.89 1.66 -7.87
C ASP A 259 5.29 1.64 -7.24
N LEU A 260 5.45 2.25 -6.05
CA LEU A 260 6.67 2.17 -5.24
C LEU A 260 6.96 0.73 -4.78
N ALA A 261 5.93 -0.03 -4.36
CA ALA A 261 6.09 -1.42 -3.94
C ALA A 261 6.45 -2.35 -5.10
N LEU A 262 5.83 -2.17 -6.26
CA LEU A 262 6.20 -2.91 -7.47
C LEU A 262 7.67 -2.67 -7.80
N ARG A 263 8.12 -1.41 -7.86
CA ARG A 263 9.53 -1.08 -8.10
C ARG A 263 10.46 -1.68 -7.05
N CYS A 264 10.07 -1.61 -5.78
CA CYS A 264 10.81 -2.21 -4.67
C CYS A 264 11.04 -3.72 -4.88
N LEU A 265 10.02 -4.46 -5.32
CA LEU A 265 10.08 -5.91 -5.54
C LEU A 265 10.84 -6.30 -6.83
N VAL A 266 10.46 -5.72 -7.96
CA VAL A 266 10.87 -6.23 -9.28
C VAL A 266 12.02 -5.45 -9.93
N GLU A 267 12.45 -4.34 -9.33
CA GLU A 267 13.58 -3.55 -9.82
C GLU A 267 14.67 -3.48 -8.76
N SER A 268 14.42 -2.81 -7.64
CA SER A 268 15.44 -2.57 -6.61
C SER A 268 15.89 -3.86 -5.91
N TYR A 269 14.97 -4.80 -5.64
CA TYR A 269 15.35 -6.05 -5.00
C TYR A 269 15.94 -7.06 -5.99
N THR A 270 15.32 -7.23 -7.17
CA THR A 270 15.77 -8.22 -8.16
C THR A 270 17.14 -7.87 -8.74
N THR A 271 17.36 -6.62 -9.20
CA THR A 271 18.64 -6.18 -9.77
C THR A 271 19.79 -6.29 -8.76
N CYS A 272 19.52 -5.98 -7.49
CA CYS A 272 20.55 -6.09 -6.46
C CYS A 272 20.86 -7.54 -6.05
N CYS A 273 19.96 -8.51 -6.31
CA CYS A 273 20.23 -9.92 -6.11
C CYS A 273 21.03 -10.54 -7.25
N GLU A 274 20.89 -10.04 -8.48
CA GLU A 274 21.62 -10.54 -9.66
C GLU A 274 23.08 -10.05 -9.71
N GLY A 275 23.35 -8.84 -9.21
CA GLY A 275 24.68 -8.22 -9.20
C GLY A 275 25.73 -8.81 -8.24
N GLU A 276 25.44 -9.93 -7.55
CA GLU A 276 26.42 -10.65 -6.70
C GLU A 276 27.12 -11.81 -7.43
N ASN A 277 26.71 -12.16 -8.65
CA ASN A 277 27.36 -13.22 -9.43
C ASN A 277 28.56 -12.73 -10.28
N GLU A 278 28.86 -11.43 -10.29
CA GLU A 278 30.10 -10.91 -10.87
C GLU A 278 31.07 -10.51 -9.74
N GLU A 279 31.94 -11.44 -9.35
CA GLU A 279 33.12 -11.09 -8.56
C GLU A 279 33.97 -10.06 -9.31
N PRO A 280 34.58 -9.07 -8.61
CA PRO A 280 35.44 -8.09 -9.24
C PRO A 280 36.68 -8.79 -9.78
N ALA A 281 36.95 -8.59 -11.08
CA ALA A 281 38.10 -9.13 -11.80
C ALA A 281 39.38 -9.08 -10.94
N THR A 282 39.86 -10.26 -10.58
CA THR A 282 41.09 -10.44 -9.83
C THR A 282 42.25 -9.80 -10.59
N LYS A 283 42.95 -8.89 -9.90
CA LYS A 283 44.20 -8.30 -10.37
C LYS A 283 45.17 -9.42 -10.74
N ARG A 284 45.61 -9.41 -12.00
CA ARG A 284 46.74 -10.20 -12.50
C ARG A 284 47.91 -10.14 -11.50
N CYS A 285 48.28 -11.28 -10.93
CA CYS A 285 49.62 -11.50 -10.43
C CYS A 285 50.22 -12.72 -11.12
N ARG A 286 51.51 -12.58 -11.45
CA ARG A 286 52.30 -13.41 -12.36
C ARG A 286 52.51 -14.84 -11.85
N THR A 287 52.70 -15.69 -12.86
CA THR A 287 53.14 -17.09 -12.90
C THR A 287 54.13 -17.48 -11.80
N ASP A 288 53.89 -18.63 -11.16
CA ASP A 288 54.90 -19.69 -11.07
C ASP A 288 54.27 -21.08 -10.88
N LYS A 289 54.91 -22.06 -11.52
CA LYS A 289 54.49 -23.47 -11.63
C LYS A 289 54.88 -24.24 -10.37
N THR A 290 54.02 -25.10 -9.83
CA THR A 290 54.37 -26.50 -9.48
C THR A 290 53.10 -27.34 -9.24
N GLU A 291 53.14 -28.59 -9.71
CA GLU A 291 52.11 -29.64 -9.62
C GLU A 291 51.96 -30.20 -8.19
N VAL A 292 50.78 -30.76 -7.86
CA VAL A 292 50.56 -32.16 -7.39
C VAL A 292 49.14 -32.36 -6.80
N ALA A 293 48.42 -33.27 -7.46
CA ALA A 293 47.45 -34.28 -7.00
C ALA A 293 46.31 -33.98 -5.98
N SER A 294 45.09 -34.14 -6.50
CA SER A 294 43.95 -34.93 -6.00
C SER A 294 43.50 -34.81 -4.54
N ASN A 295 42.24 -34.40 -4.36
CA ASN A 295 41.25 -35.23 -3.64
C ASN A 295 39.83 -34.88 -4.07
N ASN A 296 39.09 -35.91 -4.45
CA ASN A 296 37.67 -35.88 -4.79
C ASN A 296 36.85 -35.64 -3.52
N SER A 297 36.04 -34.58 -3.52
CA SER A 297 34.78 -34.55 -2.79
C SER A 297 33.70 -34.12 -3.77
N ALA A 298 32.83 -35.05 -4.12
CA ALA A 298 31.66 -34.83 -4.93
C ALA A 298 30.71 -33.89 -4.16
N ASP A 299 30.89 -32.59 -4.35
CA ASP A 299 29.86 -31.62 -4.03
C ASP A 299 28.77 -31.76 -5.09
N ASN A 300 27.60 -32.21 -4.63
CA ASN A 300 26.38 -32.22 -5.40
C ASN A 300 26.14 -30.80 -5.94
N GLU A 301 26.38 -30.61 -7.24
CA GLU A 301 25.85 -29.52 -8.03
C GLU A 301 24.32 -29.59 -7.96
N SER A 302 23.75 -29.01 -6.91
CA SER A 302 22.33 -28.72 -6.88
C SER A 302 22.06 -27.73 -8.00
N ASN A 303 21.36 -28.19 -9.04
CA ASN A 303 20.70 -27.38 -10.06
C ASN A 303 20.31 -26.02 -9.48
N LYS A 304 21.05 -24.95 -9.85
CA LYS A 304 20.60 -23.58 -9.65
C LYS A 304 19.43 -23.36 -10.61
N ASP A 305 18.26 -23.85 -10.22
CA ASP A 305 17.01 -23.49 -10.86
C ASP A 305 16.93 -21.96 -10.86
N ASN A 306 16.61 -21.38 -12.03
CA ASN A 306 16.39 -19.95 -12.28
C ASN A 306 15.18 -19.41 -11.48
N CYS A 307 15.16 -19.58 -10.16
CA CYS A 307 14.08 -19.14 -9.30
C CYS A 307 14.30 -17.66 -9.00
N LYS A 308 13.41 -16.81 -9.54
CA LYS A 308 13.43 -15.37 -9.25
C LYS A 308 13.35 -15.11 -7.74
N PRO A 309 14.02 -14.08 -7.22
CA PRO A 309 14.02 -13.77 -5.79
C PRO A 309 12.63 -13.39 -5.27
N VAL A 310 11.71 -12.95 -6.15
CA VAL A 310 10.30 -12.72 -5.82
C VAL A 310 9.46 -13.83 -6.43
N ALA A 311 8.88 -14.65 -5.56
CA ALA A 311 8.04 -15.79 -5.92
C ALA A 311 6.63 -15.38 -6.36
N GLY A 312 6.13 -14.25 -5.86
CA GLY A 312 4.82 -13.74 -6.26
C GLY A 312 4.50 -12.36 -5.70
N ILE A 313 3.50 -11.73 -6.32
CA ILE A 313 2.96 -10.42 -5.95
C ILE A 313 1.44 -10.53 -5.91
N VAL A 314 0.81 -10.09 -4.82
CA VAL A 314 -0.66 -10.11 -4.65
C VAL A 314 -1.10 -8.82 -3.96
N ILE A 315 -1.59 -7.84 -4.72
CA ILE A 315 -1.95 -6.51 -4.21
C ILE A 315 -3.38 -6.17 -4.61
N ALA A 316 -4.25 -5.92 -3.62
CA ALA A 316 -5.57 -5.36 -3.86
C ALA A 316 -5.42 -3.86 -4.19
N LEU A 317 -5.81 -3.50 -5.40
CA LEU A 317 -5.61 -2.18 -5.97
C LEU A 317 -6.73 -1.24 -5.52
N CYS A 318 -6.35 -0.04 -5.11
CA CYS A 318 -7.31 0.99 -4.71
C CYS A 318 -6.74 2.40 -4.90
N CYS A 319 -7.60 3.40 -4.71
CA CYS A 319 -7.19 4.80 -4.62
C CYS A 319 -6.37 5.28 -5.84
N HIS A 320 -6.78 4.90 -7.05
CA HIS A 320 -6.13 5.36 -8.30
C HIS A 320 -6.00 6.88 -8.36
N HIS A 321 -6.94 7.60 -7.76
CA HIS A 321 -6.91 9.06 -7.60
C HIS A 321 -5.75 9.62 -6.73
N LYS A 322 -4.93 8.75 -6.12
CA LYS A 322 -3.70 9.11 -5.39
C LYS A 322 -2.45 8.61 -6.11
N CYS A 323 -2.57 8.11 -7.34
CA CYS A 323 -1.41 7.79 -8.15
C CYS A 323 -0.69 9.08 -8.55
N ASP A 324 0.63 8.98 -8.67
CA ASP A 324 1.48 10.08 -9.08
C ASP A 324 2.29 9.66 -10.29
N TRP A 325 2.35 10.51 -11.32
CA TRP A 325 3.06 10.19 -12.55
C TRP A 325 4.55 9.93 -12.33
N THR A 326 5.18 10.64 -11.39
CA THR A 326 6.58 10.49 -11.03
C THR A 326 6.88 9.05 -10.61
N HIS A 327 6.01 8.50 -9.78
CA HIS A 327 6.19 7.17 -9.21
C HIS A 327 5.58 6.05 -10.06
N TYR A 328 4.64 6.38 -10.95
CA TYR A 328 3.91 5.42 -11.76
C TYR A 328 4.85 4.53 -12.59
N VAL A 329 4.63 3.22 -12.53
CA VAL A 329 5.49 2.24 -13.21
C VAL A 329 5.13 2.03 -14.68
N GLY A 330 3.87 2.26 -15.06
CA GLY A 330 3.35 2.04 -16.42
C GLY A 330 3.60 3.18 -17.41
N ARG A 331 4.60 4.04 -17.18
CA ARG A 331 4.87 5.23 -18.02
C ARG A 331 5.16 4.87 -19.47
N GLU A 332 5.96 3.83 -19.71
CA GLU A 332 6.29 3.39 -21.07
C GLU A 332 5.07 2.86 -21.81
N PHE A 333 4.16 2.16 -21.12
CA PHE A 333 2.87 1.78 -21.69
C PHE A 333 2.05 3.01 -22.09
N PHE A 334 1.90 4.01 -21.20
CA PHE A 334 1.18 5.26 -21.50
C PHE A 334 1.76 5.96 -22.74
N LYS A 335 3.09 6.09 -22.83
CA LYS A 335 3.75 6.66 -24.01
C LYS A 335 3.45 5.84 -25.27
N SER A 336 3.48 4.51 -25.18
CA SER A 336 3.25 3.63 -26.33
C SER A 336 1.84 3.76 -26.92
N VAL A 337 0.85 4.11 -26.11
CA VAL A 337 -0.54 4.37 -26.54
C VAL A 337 -0.80 5.84 -26.84
N GLY A 338 0.24 6.68 -26.89
CA GLY A 338 0.13 8.09 -27.24
C GLY A 338 -0.39 9.00 -26.13
N LEU A 339 -0.23 8.59 -24.86
CA LEU A 339 -0.62 9.36 -23.67
C LEU A 339 0.61 9.87 -22.92
N GLY A 340 0.47 11.04 -22.30
CA GLY A 340 1.52 11.67 -21.51
C GLY A 340 1.13 11.93 -20.05
N PRO A 341 1.98 12.68 -19.31
CA PRO A 341 1.71 13.12 -17.94
C PRO A 341 0.38 13.89 -17.81
N LEU A 342 0.03 14.68 -18.82
CA LEU A 342 -1.19 15.49 -18.84
C LEU A 342 -2.43 14.59 -18.83
N GLU A 343 -2.54 13.66 -19.78
CA GLU A 343 -3.66 12.72 -19.84
C GLU A 343 -3.71 11.84 -18.59
N PHE A 344 -2.56 11.39 -18.09
CA PHE A 344 -2.50 10.61 -16.86
C PHE A 344 -3.10 11.37 -15.67
N ASN A 345 -2.78 12.66 -15.49
CA ASN A 345 -3.35 13.45 -14.39
C ASN A 345 -4.89 13.51 -14.48
N TYR A 346 -5.44 13.76 -15.66
CA TYR A 346 -6.88 13.78 -15.86
C TYR A 346 -7.51 12.40 -15.61
N PHE A 347 -6.94 11.34 -16.15
CA PHE A 347 -7.46 9.97 -15.97
C PHE A 347 -7.38 9.51 -14.52
N GLN A 348 -6.28 9.86 -13.83
CA GLN A 348 -6.13 9.67 -12.39
C GLN A 348 -7.26 10.34 -11.62
N ARG A 349 -7.65 11.57 -11.96
CA ARG A 349 -8.74 12.29 -11.28
C ARG A 349 -10.12 11.71 -11.66
N MET A 350 -10.33 11.42 -12.95
CA MET A 350 -11.55 10.79 -13.49
C MET A 350 -11.75 9.36 -12.97
N SER A 351 -10.72 8.67 -12.49
CA SER A 351 -10.85 7.34 -11.87
C SER A 351 -11.79 7.31 -10.65
N SER A 352 -11.96 8.45 -9.96
CA SER A 352 -12.91 8.60 -8.85
C SER A 352 -14.37 8.51 -9.30
N TRP A 353 -14.65 8.68 -10.59
CA TRP A 353 -16.00 8.57 -11.14
C TRP A 353 -16.56 7.15 -11.09
N ALA A 354 -15.70 6.13 -11.00
CA ALA A 354 -16.11 4.74 -10.84
C ALA A 354 -16.99 4.52 -9.59
N THR A 355 -16.91 5.42 -8.60
CA THR A 355 -17.66 5.35 -7.33
C THR A 355 -18.74 6.42 -7.19
N CYS A 356 -18.97 7.28 -8.19
CA CYS A 356 -19.85 8.46 -8.08
C CYS A 356 -21.33 8.14 -7.81
N GLY A 357 -21.85 7.00 -8.28
CA GLY A 357 -23.28 6.67 -8.20
C GLY A 357 -23.81 6.11 -6.88
N MET A 358 -22.96 5.87 -5.86
CA MET A 358 -23.40 5.16 -4.64
C MET A 358 -23.80 6.06 -3.46
N ARG A 359 -23.48 7.36 -3.48
CA ARG A 359 -23.85 8.25 -2.36
C ARG A 359 -25.36 8.52 -2.27
N GLU A 360 -26.08 8.44 -3.39
CA GLU A 360 -27.52 8.71 -3.44
C GLU A 360 -28.38 7.56 -2.88
N THR A 361 -27.87 6.32 -2.91
CA THR A 361 -28.57 5.14 -2.39
C THR A 361 -28.45 5.03 -0.87
N THR A 362 -27.30 5.40 -0.32
CA THR A 362 -27.05 5.38 1.12
C THR A 362 -27.95 6.38 1.86
N THR A 363 -28.16 7.59 1.33
CA THR A 363 -29.00 8.60 1.97
C THR A 363 -30.49 8.22 2.06
N LYS A 364 -30.99 7.34 1.16
CA LYS A 364 -32.40 6.89 1.19
C LYS A 364 -32.69 5.76 2.18
N VAL A 365 -31.67 5.03 2.64
CA VAL A 365 -31.85 3.89 3.56
C VAL A 365 -31.77 4.31 5.03
N PHE A 366 -31.11 5.43 5.35
CA PHE A 366 -30.93 5.90 6.73
C PHE A 366 -32.11 6.70 7.33
N THR A 367 -33.26 6.79 6.65
CA THR A 367 -34.44 7.53 7.16
C THR A 367 -35.46 6.68 7.92
N SER A 368 -35.14 5.44 8.30
CA SER A 368 -36.05 4.65 9.15
C SER A 368 -35.30 3.72 10.09
N GLU A 369 -35.63 3.85 11.39
CA GLU A 369 -35.33 2.99 12.54
C GLU A 369 -34.17 3.44 13.44
N GLU A 370 -34.53 4.20 14.48
CA GLU A 370 -33.75 4.41 15.70
C GLU A 370 -33.82 3.15 16.59
N CYS A 371 -32.68 2.60 16.99
CA CYS A 371 -32.57 1.85 18.23
C CYS A 371 -31.18 2.01 18.84
N GLU A 372 -31.16 2.51 20.07
CA GLU A 372 -29.96 2.72 20.90
C GLU A 372 -29.47 1.39 21.46
N ASP A 373 -28.21 1.02 21.22
CA ASP A 373 -27.46 0.31 22.25
C ASP A 373 -25.94 0.53 22.14
N GLN A 374 -25.33 0.84 23.28
CA GLN A 374 -23.96 1.33 23.42
C GLN A 374 -22.98 0.18 23.64
N THR A 375 -22.05 -0.04 22.70
CA THR A 375 -20.75 -0.65 23.00
C THR A 375 -19.63 0.18 22.38
N ASN A 376 -18.69 0.62 23.22
CA ASN A 376 -17.61 1.56 22.90
C ASN A 376 -16.46 0.89 22.12
N ASP A 377 -16.72 0.47 20.89
CA ASP A 377 -15.66 0.22 19.91
C ASP A 377 -15.45 1.50 19.09
N THR A 378 -14.38 2.22 19.40
CA THR A 378 -13.98 3.41 18.64
C THR A 378 -13.44 2.97 17.29
N GLU A 379 -14.32 2.89 16.30
CA GLU A 379 -14.01 2.69 14.89
C GLU A 379 -13.15 3.85 14.36
N GLU A 380 -11.86 3.61 14.18
CA GLU A 380 -10.95 4.50 13.45
C GLU A 380 -10.59 3.88 12.10
N HIS A 381 -11.42 4.17 11.09
CA HIS A 381 -11.06 4.97 9.92
C HIS A 381 -12.26 4.93 8.97
N GLU A 382 -13.22 5.84 9.19
CA GLU A 382 -13.99 6.35 8.07
C GLU A 382 -12.99 6.75 6.99
N GLU A 383 -13.21 6.25 5.78
CA GLU A 383 -12.67 6.85 4.57
C GLU A 383 -13.08 8.33 4.61
N THR A 384 -12.17 9.16 5.12
CA THR A 384 -12.25 10.59 4.91
C THR A 384 -12.00 10.75 3.42
N PHE A 385 -13.06 10.60 2.63
CA PHE A 385 -13.16 11.23 1.34
C PHE A 385 -12.88 12.69 1.62
N SER A 386 -11.65 13.11 1.33
CA SER A 386 -11.35 14.50 1.09
C SER A 386 -12.49 15.03 0.24
N ARG A 387 -13.16 16.08 0.72
CA ARG A 387 -14.04 16.91 -0.11
C ARG A 387 -13.21 17.51 -1.23
N THR A 388 -12.85 16.71 -2.23
CA THR A 388 -12.38 17.21 -3.51
C THR A 388 -13.63 17.49 -4.31
N ASP A 389 -14.08 18.74 -4.18
CA ASP A 389 -14.91 19.46 -5.14
C ASP A 389 -15.93 18.60 -5.89
N SER A 390 -17.00 18.24 -5.21
CA SER A 390 -18.28 18.02 -5.88
C SER A 390 -18.82 19.38 -6.33
N GLY A 391 -18.14 20.01 -7.30
CA GLY A 391 -18.72 21.06 -8.15
C GLY A 391 -19.72 20.40 -9.09
N SER A 392 -20.81 19.89 -8.51
CA SER A 392 -21.71 18.94 -9.17
C SER A 392 -22.59 19.58 -10.24
N ASP A 393 -22.79 20.90 -10.23
CA ASP A 393 -23.83 21.50 -11.08
C ASP A 393 -23.46 21.63 -12.58
N THR A 394 -22.19 21.81 -12.94
CA THR A 394 -21.83 22.10 -14.35
C THR A 394 -21.64 20.84 -15.21
N LEU A 395 -21.20 19.75 -14.60
CA LEU A 395 -20.92 18.48 -15.28
C LEU A 395 -22.17 17.58 -15.38
N GLN A 396 -23.21 17.81 -14.56
CA GLN A 396 -24.43 16.97 -14.50
C GLN A 396 -25.22 16.98 -15.83
N GLY A 397 -25.04 18.01 -16.66
CA GLY A 397 -25.67 18.12 -17.98
C GLY A 397 -24.84 17.57 -19.15
N ILE A 398 -23.58 17.16 -18.95
CA ILE A 398 -22.69 16.73 -20.05
C ILE A 398 -22.60 15.20 -20.15
N LEU A 399 -22.59 14.49 -19.02
CA LEU A 399 -22.48 13.03 -18.93
C LEU A 399 -23.47 12.50 -17.90
N THR A 400 -24.09 11.36 -18.20
CA THR A 400 -24.93 10.64 -17.23
C THR A 400 -24.09 10.05 -16.09
N VAL A 401 -24.75 9.62 -15.01
CA VAL A 401 -24.08 8.97 -13.87
C VAL A 401 -23.44 7.65 -14.31
N GLU A 402 -24.12 6.92 -15.20
CA GLU A 402 -23.68 5.66 -15.77
C GLU A 402 -22.44 5.86 -16.65
N GLU A 403 -22.46 6.85 -17.55
CA GLU A 403 -21.31 7.18 -18.41
C GLU A 403 -20.09 7.57 -17.57
N ARG A 404 -20.27 8.36 -16.52
CA ARG A 404 -19.18 8.70 -15.60
C ARG A 404 -18.60 7.46 -14.92
N LYS A 405 -19.46 6.54 -14.48
CA LYS A 405 -19.02 5.29 -13.86
C LYS A 405 -18.20 4.46 -14.83
N GLU A 406 -18.66 4.30 -16.07
CA GLU A 406 -17.94 3.58 -17.13
C GLU A 406 -16.57 4.22 -17.42
N ILE A 407 -16.53 5.54 -17.58
CA ILE A 407 -15.29 6.29 -17.80
C ILE A 407 -14.33 6.12 -16.61
N GLY A 408 -14.83 6.20 -15.38
CA GLY A 408 -14.01 5.99 -14.20
C GLY A 408 -13.42 4.59 -14.12
N CYS A 409 -14.21 3.56 -14.45
CA CYS A 409 -13.74 2.18 -14.55
C CYS A 409 -12.68 2.01 -15.63
N LEU A 410 -12.86 2.63 -16.81
CA LEU A 410 -11.87 2.63 -17.88
C LEU A 410 -10.56 3.30 -17.47
N CYS A 411 -10.61 4.43 -16.75
CA CYS A 411 -9.42 5.07 -16.21
C CYS A 411 -8.66 4.16 -15.24
N LYS A 412 -9.38 3.49 -14.32
CA LYS A 412 -8.77 2.51 -13.39
C LYS A 412 -8.10 1.37 -14.17
N LEU A 413 -8.81 0.77 -15.13
CA LEU A 413 -8.32 -0.33 -15.96
C LEU A 413 -7.06 0.06 -16.75
N LEU A 414 -7.04 1.24 -17.37
CA LEU A 414 -5.89 1.72 -18.13
C LEU A 414 -4.65 1.89 -17.24
N ILE A 415 -4.81 2.47 -16.05
CA ILE A 415 -3.74 2.64 -15.07
C ILE A 415 -3.22 1.26 -14.61
N ASP A 416 -4.12 0.32 -14.36
CA ASP A 416 -3.75 -1.02 -13.90
C ASP A 416 -3.10 -1.85 -15.02
N HIS A 417 -3.53 -1.68 -16.27
CA HIS A 417 -2.90 -2.32 -17.41
C HIS A 417 -1.44 -1.89 -17.58
N GLY A 418 -1.11 -0.62 -17.35
CA GLY A 418 0.29 -0.19 -17.35
C GLY A 418 1.13 -0.88 -16.26
N ARG A 419 0.54 -1.26 -15.12
CA ARG A 419 1.22 -2.06 -14.08
C ARG A 419 1.43 -3.50 -14.53
N ILE A 420 0.46 -4.07 -15.25
CA ILE A 420 0.57 -5.40 -15.87
C ILE A 420 1.72 -5.42 -16.88
N GLU A 421 1.78 -4.46 -17.80
CA GLU A 421 2.85 -4.37 -18.80
C GLU A 421 4.23 -4.20 -18.15
N TYR A 422 4.33 -3.35 -17.11
CA TYR A 422 5.56 -3.18 -16.34
C TYR A 422 6.07 -4.50 -15.72
N LEU A 423 5.17 -5.32 -15.20
CA LEU A 423 5.49 -6.64 -14.62
C LEU A 423 5.83 -7.68 -15.69
N ARG A 424 5.10 -7.70 -16.81
CA ARG A 424 5.35 -8.60 -17.95
C ARG A 424 6.73 -8.37 -18.55
N GLN A 425 7.12 -7.11 -18.73
CA GLN A 425 8.46 -6.73 -19.19
C GLN A 425 9.59 -7.22 -18.27
N ARG A 426 9.28 -7.48 -16.99
CA ARG A 426 10.20 -8.04 -16.00
C ARG A 426 10.04 -9.55 -15.83
N GLY A 427 9.39 -10.21 -16.78
CA GLY A 427 9.22 -11.66 -16.87
C GLY A 427 8.32 -12.24 -15.78
N TYR A 428 7.25 -11.53 -15.42
CA TYR A 428 6.17 -12.07 -14.60
C TYR A 428 4.92 -12.29 -15.44
N LYS A 429 4.24 -13.40 -15.20
CA LYS A 429 2.86 -13.62 -15.64
C LYS A 429 1.94 -12.86 -14.69
N ALA A 430 1.53 -11.66 -15.10
CA ALA A 430 0.66 -10.80 -14.33
C ALA A 430 -0.80 -10.81 -14.83
N ALA A 431 -1.75 -10.70 -13.91
CA ALA A 431 -3.19 -10.70 -14.18
C ALA A 431 -3.96 -9.76 -13.24
N LEU A 432 -5.05 -9.19 -13.75
CA LEU A 432 -6.06 -8.46 -13.00
C LEU A 432 -7.33 -9.30 -12.91
N GLN A 433 -7.94 -9.36 -11.73
CA GLN A 433 -9.16 -10.15 -11.51
C GLN A 433 -10.01 -9.53 -10.41
N TYR A 434 -11.32 -9.72 -10.48
CA TYR A 434 -12.21 -9.34 -9.38
C TYR A 434 -12.11 -10.36 -8.25
N TYR A 435 -11.57 -9.95 -7.10
CA TYR A 435 -11.40 -10.84 -5.95
C TYR A 435 -12.56 -10.77 -4.95
N THR A 436 -13.43 -9.78 -5.06
CA THR A 436 -14.62 -9.69 -4.21
C THR A 436 -15.77 -9.06 -4.98
N GLU A 437 -17.00 -9.30 -4.53
CA GLU A 437 -18.18 -8.66 -5.09
C GLU A 437 -18.12 -7.15 -4.88
N SER A 438 -18.66 -6.40 -5.84
CA SER A 438 -18.79 -4.94 -5.77
C SER A 438 -19.64 -4.48 -4.58
N ALA A 439 -20.60 -5.31 -4.14
CA ALA A 439 -21.40 -5.09 -2.94
C ALA A 439 -20.57 -5.10 -1.65
N VAL A 440 -19.49 -5.89 -1.61
CA VAL A 440 -18.55 -5.91 -0.47
C VAL A 440 -17.61 -4.72 -0.55
N SER A 441 -17.03 -4.45 -1.72
CA SER A 441 -16.14 -3.32 -1.92
C SER A 441 -16.08 -2.89 -3.37
N LEU A 442 -16.08 -1.58 -3.63
CA LEU A 442 -15.84 -1.02 -4.96
C LEU A 442 -14.36 -1.09 -5.38
N GLU A 443 -13.46 -1.34 -4.44
CA GLU A 443 -12.04 -1.57 -4.68
C GLU A 443 -11.79 -3.09 -4.68
N ASN A 444 -12.33 -3.74 -5.71
CA ASN A 444 -12.41 -5.19 -5.81
C ASN A 444 -11.48 -5.81 -6.86
N VAL A 445 -10.51 -5.05 -7.37
CA VAL A 445 -9.52 -5.56 -8.32
C VAL A 445 -8.27 -6.01 -7.58
N LEU A 446 -7.79 -7.21 -7.91
CA LEU A 446 -6.57 -7.81 -7.40
C LEU A 446 -5.54 -7.91 -8.52
N LEU A 447 -4.38 -7.30 -8.32
CA LEU A 447 -3.19 -7.52 -9.14
C LEU A 447 -2.45 -8.74 -8.60
N THR A 448 -2.27 -9.74 -9.47
CA THR A 448 -1.44 -10.91 -9.17
C THR A 448 -0.32 -11.04 -10.17
N ALA A 449 0.85 -11.51 -9.73
CA ALA A 449 1.97 -11.78 -10.60
C ALA A 449 2.83 -12.91 -10.05
N VAL A 450 3.23 -13.85 -10.90
CA VAL A 450 4.17 -14.94 -10.58
C VAL A 450 5.25 -15.01 -11.68
N PRO A 451 6.47 -15.47 -11.39
CA PRO A 451 7.50 -15.64 -12.41
C PRO A 451 6.98 -16.42 -13.62
N SER A 452 7.26 -15.93 -14.84
CA SER A 452 6.94 -16.70 -16.04
C SER A 452 7.81 -17.97 -16.08
N PRO A 453 7.27 -19.14 -16.45
CA PRO A 453 8.07 -20.34 -16.66
C PRO A 453 9.17 -20.02 -17.67
N SER A 454 10.42 -20.33 -17.36
CA SER A 454 11.50 -20.28 -18.34
C SER A 454 11.15 -21.26 -19.46
N LEU A 455 10.89 -20.74 -20.65
CA LEU A 455 10.80 -21.55 -21.87
C LEU A 455 12.17 -22.17 -22.09
N ILE A 456 12.37 -23.40 -21.58
CA ILE A 456 13.44 -24.26 -22.06
C ILE A 456 13.05 -24.58 -23.51
N PRO A 457 13.87 -24.25 -24.52
CA PRO A 457 13.61 -24.74 -25.86
C PRO A 457 13.58 -26.26 -25.79
N GLU A 458 12.48 -26.89 -26.20
CA GLU A 458 12.48 -28.34 -26.39
C GLU A 458 13.68 -28.69 -27.28
N PRO A 459 14.51 -29.68 -26.90
CA PRO A 459 15.59 -30.11 -27.77
C PRO A 459 14.95 -30.57 -29.07
N ALA A 460 15.31 -29.91 -30.17
CA ALA A 460 14.89 -30.31 -31.51
C ALA A 460 15.31 -31.77 -31.72
N THR A 461 14.31 -32.67 -31.72
CA THR A 461 14.46 -34.07 -32.10
C THR A 461 14.65 -34.20 -33.60
#